data_AF-Q8NLH2-F1
#
_entry.id   AF-Q8NLH2-F1
#
_cell.length_a   1.000
_cell.length_b   1.000
_cell.length_c   1.000
_cell.angle_alpha   90.00
_cell.angle_beta   90.00
_cell.angle_gamma   90.00
#
_symmetry.space_group_name_H-M   'P 1'
#
loop_
_entity.id
_entity.type
_entity.pdbx_description
1 polymer ?
#
loop_
_entity_poly.entity_id
_entity_poly.type
_entity_poly.pdbx_seq_one_letter_code
_entity_poly.pdbx_strand_id
1 'polypeptide(L)'
;MNPLSKVVACSETSTAPVPSSMISNSWAIETTCALYLPVEALAEVVDAYPQLALAIMRMQQDQLVRSRERETAQTTSTVEQRVAAALQHLDAKLGQIRQDGSSLLQVRLRRDDVAGTTVESASRAMARMKKTGVIDSGREWIAITNHQALADLVAGL
;
A
#
# COMPACT_ATOMS: atom_id res chain seq x y z
N MET A 1 -18.26 -11.72 -20.68
CA MET A 1 -17.99 -10.33 -21.09
C MET A 1 -17.61 -9.52 -19.86
N ASN A 2 -16.33 -9.18 -19.70
CA ASN A 2 -15.85 -8.29 -18.64
C ASN A 2 -14.82 -7.35 -19.27
N PRO A 3 -15.10 -6.06 -19.45
CA PRO A 3 -14.18 -5.16 -20.12
C PRO A 3 -13.13 -4.64 -19.13
N LEU A 4 -11.88 -5.04 -19.37
CA LEU A 4 -10.66 -4.22 -19.33
C LEU A 4 -10.68 -3.00 -18.37
N SER A 5 -10.09 -3.14 -17.18
CA SER A 5 -9.42 -1.99 -16.54
C SER A 5 -8.14 -1.72 -17.35
N LYS A 6 -8.25 -0.84 -18.35
CA LYS A 6 -7.08 -0.35 -19.08
C LYS A 6 -6.22 0.46 -18.11
N VAL A 7 -5.08 -0.09 -17.74
CA VAL A 7 -3.91 0.75 -17.50
C VAL A 7 -3.62 1.39 -18.86
N VAL A 8 -3.88 2.69 -18.99
CA VAL A 8 -3.34 3.46 -20.12
C VAL A 8 -1.85 3.60 -19.82
N ALA A 9 -1.09 2.59 -20.21
CA ALA A 9 0.34 2.73 -20.36
C ALA A 9 0.55 3.69 -21.53
N CYS A 10 1.09 4.88 -21.27
CA CYS A 10 1.77 5.63 -22.32
C CYS A 10 3.01 4.81 -22.70
N SER A 11 2.85 3.91 -23.66
CA SER A 11 3.92 3.04 -24.14
C SER A 11 4.81 3.82 -25.11
N GLU A 12 6.04 4.10 -24.71
CA GLU A 12 7.17 4.06 -25.64
C GLU A 12 7.86 2.71 -25.44
N THR A 13 7.91 1.92 -26.50
CA THR A 13 8.51 0.59 -26.52
C THR A 13 10.04 0.71 -26.43
N SER A 14 10.62 0.42 -25.27
CA SER A 14 12.06 0.15 -25.15
C SER A 14 12.28 -1.36 -25.17
N THR A 15 12.81 -1.85 -26.29
CA THR A 15 13.11 -3.26 -26.55
C THR A 15 14.47 -3.62 -25.96
N ALA A 16 14.51 -4.03 -24.70
CA ALA A 16 15.65 -4.76 -24.15
C ALA A 16 15.16 -6.01 -23.42
N PRO A 17 15.68 -7.22 -23.71
CA PRO A 17 15.25 -8.45 -23.05
C PRO A 17 15.77 -8.48 -21.60
N VAL A 18 14.85 -8.38 -20.64
CA VAL A 18 15.15 -8.55 -19.21
C VAL A 18 15.07 -10.05 -18.86
N PRO A 19 16.08 -10.66 -18.21
CA PRO A 19 16.06 -12.07 -17.84
C PRO A 19 14.94 -12.40 -16.85
N SER A 20 14.26 -13.53 -17.08
CA SER A 20 12.99 -13.93 -16.45
C SER A 20 13.04 -14.24 -14.94
N SER A 21 14.17 -14.13 -14.26
CA SER A 21 14.32 -14.60 -12.88
C SER A 21 13.99 -13.58 -11.77
N MET A 22 13.70 -12.31 -12.11
CA MET A 22 13.18 -11.31 -11.15
C MET A 22 12.34 -10.26 -11.87
N ILE A 23 11.14 -10.64 -12.30
CA ILE A 23 10.17 -9.68 -12.83
C ILE A 23 9.30 -9.22 -11.66
N SER A 24 9.61 -8.05 -11.10
CA SER A 24 8.66 -7.35 -10.21
C SER A 24 7.66 -6.64 -11.11
N ASN A 25 6.44 -7.17 -11.19
CA ASN A 25 5.34 -6.50 -11.86
C ASN A 25 4.64 -5.54 -10.90
N SER A 26 4.07 -4.49 -11.46
CA SER A 26 3.19 -3.57 -10.74
C SER A 26 1.86 -3.51 -11.47
N TRP A 27 0.77 -3.47 -10.72
CA TRP A 27 -0.58 -3.34 -11.24
C TRP A 27 -1.35 -2.34 -10.40
N ALA A 28 -2.22 -1.57 -11.04
CA ALA A 28 -3.00 -0.54 -10.36
C ALA A 28 -4.27 -1.14 -9.73
N ILE A 29 -4.44 -0.95 -8.42
CA ILE A 29 -5.62 -1.40 -7.66
C ILE A 29 -6.87 -0.58 -8.05
N GLU A 30 -6.66 0.68 -8.43
CA GLU A 30 -7.67 1.63 -8.89
C GLU A 30 -7.15 2.49 -10.06
N THR A 31 -8.05 3.22 -10.73
CA THR A 31 -7.67 4.16 -11.79
C THR A 31 -6.66 5.17 -11.25
N THR A 32 -5.44 5.13 -11.79
CA THR A 32 -4.30 5.90 -11.29
C THR A 32 -3.61 6.60 -12.45
N CYS A 33 -3.17 7.83 -12.24
CA CYS A 33 -2.21 8.50 -13.11
C CYS A 33 -0.79 8.23 -12.61
N ALA A 34 0.08 7.73 -13.49
CA ALA A 34 1.48 7.50 -13.18
C ALA A 34 2.36 8.34 -14.10
N LEU A 35 3.43 8.91 -13.54
CA LEU A 35 4.48 9.55 -14.31
C LEU A 35 5.58 8.52 -14.61
N TYR A 36 5.88 8.32 -15.89
CA TYR A 36 7.03 7.53 -16.31
C TYR A 36 8.19 8.47 -16.64
N LEU A 37 9.33 8.22 -16.01
CA LEU A 37 10.57 8.96 -16.26
C LEU A 37 11.65 7.96 -16.72
N PRO A 38 12.05 8.01 -18.00
CA PRO A 38 13.15 7.18 -18.52
C PRO A 38 14.45 7.41 -17.74
N VAL A 39 15.34 6.41 -17.71
CA VAL A 39 16.58 6.50 -16.92
C VAL A 39 17.51 7.58 -17.43
N GLU A 40 17.53 7.81 -18.74
CA GLU A 40 18.34 8.84 -19.39
C GLU A 40 17.82 10.24 -19.01
N ALA A 41 16.50 10.44 -19.08
CA ALA A 41 15.86 11.68 -18.66
C ALA A 41 16.05 11.94 -17.15
N LEU A 42 16.00 10.90 -16.32
CA LEU A 42 16.30 11.03 -14.89
C LEU A 42 17.76 11.46 -14.67
N ALA A 43 18.72 10.91 -15.43
CA ALA A 43 20.12 11.28 -15.33
C ALA A 43 20.33 12.77 -15.65
N GLU A 44 19.72 13.27 -16.73
CA GLU A 44 19.77 14.69 -17.09
C GLU A 44 19.20 15.60 -15.99
N VAL A 45 18.07 15.21 -15.38
CA VAL A 45 17.46 15.98 -14.29
C VAL A 45 18.33 15.93 -13.03
N VAL A 46 18.95 14.80 -12.72
CA VAL A 46 19.87 14.68 -11.57
C VAL A 46 21.11 15.55 -11.76
N ASP A 47 21.68 15.59 -12.96
CA ASP A 47 22.82 16.45 -13.28
C ASP A 47 22.46 17.94 -13.15
N ALA A 48 21.26 18.33 -13.62
CA ALA A 48 20.76 19.69 -13.47
C ALA A 48 20.40 20.05 -12.02
N TYR A 49 19.98 19.08 -11.21
CA TYR A 49 19.51 19.28 -9.84
C TYR A 49 20.09 18.23 -8.87
N PRO A 50 21.36 18.35 -8.44
CA PRO A 50 22.03 17.33 -7.61
C PRO A 50 21.36 17.05 -6.25
N GLN A 51 20.59 18.00 -5.72
CA GLN A 51 19.79 17.79 -4.51
C GLN A 51 18.73 16.69 -4.69
N LEU A 52 18.26 16.47 -5.92
CA LEU A 52 17.36 15.36 -6.25
C LEU A 52 18.01 14.00 -6.00
N ALA A 53 19.31 13.84 -6.28
CA ALA A 53 20.03 12.59 -6.01
C ALA A 53 20.04 12.27 -4.50
N LEU A 54 20.28 13.28 -3.66
CA LEU A 54 20.23 13.13 -2.20
C LEU A 54 18.83 12.77 -1.72
N ALA A 55 17.78 13.37 -2.29
CA ALA A 55 16.40 13.03 -1.98
C ALA A 55 16.05 11.59 -2.38
N ILE A 56 16.46 11.15 -3.56
CA ILE A 56 16.26 9.77 -4.04
C ILE A 56 16.99 8.77 -3.13
N MET A 57 18.25 9.04 -2.76
CA MET A 57 19.01 8.18 -1.86
C MET A 57 18.35 8.04 -0.49
N ARG A 58 17.86 9.15 0.10
CA ARG A 58 17.12 9.10 1.38
C ARG A 58 15.85 8.29 1.26
N MET A 59 15.09 8.46 0.18
CA MET A 59 13.88 7.67 -0.09
C MET A 59 14.18 6.16 -0.19
N GLN A 60 15.28 5.79 -0.86
CA GLN A 60 15.73 4.39 -0.94
C GLN A 60 16.14 3.84 0.43
N GLN A 61 16.87 4.63 1.24
CA GLN A 61 17.25 4.24 2.59
C GLN A 61 16.01 3.98 3.47
N ASP A 62 15.02 4.87 3.43
CA ASP A 62 13.77 4.71 4.18
C ASP A 62 13.00 3.45 3.73
N GLN A 63 13.00 3.14 2.44
CA GLN A 63 12.37 1.93 1.92
C GLN A 63 13.07 0.67 2.46
N LEU A 64 14.40 0.65 2.50
CA LEU A 64 15.17 -0.48 3.02
C LEU A 64 14.92 -0.71 4.51
N VAL A 65 14.89 0.37 5.31
CA VAL A 65 14.56 0.30 6.75
C VAL A 65 13.17 -0.31 6.94
N ARG A 66 12.16 0.19 6.21
CA ARG A 66 10.79 -0.34 6.27
C ARG A 66 10.71 -1.81 5.86
N SER A 67 11.51 -2.26 4.89
CA SER A 67 11.54 -3.66 4.46
C SER A 67 12.06 -4.57 5.59
N ARG A 68 13.13 -4.15 6.28
CA ARG A 68 13.72 -4.90 7.40
C ARG A 68 12.79 -4.97 8.60
N GLU A 69 12.09 -3.87 8.91
CA GLU A 69 11.07 -3.85 9.97
C GLU A 69 9.93 -4.83 9.67
N ARG A 70 9.49 -4.90 8.40
CA ARG A 70 8.44 -5.84 7.97
C ARG A 70 8.85 -7.31 8.09
N GLU A 71 10.10 -7.65 7.77
CA GLU A 71 10.62 -9.00 7.95
C GLU A 71 10.57 -9.43 9.42
N THR A 72 10.95 -8.53 10.33
CA THR A 72 10.97 -8.79 11.77
C THR A 72 9.56 -8.94 12.36
N ALA A 73 8.59 -8.13 11.87
CA ALA A 73 7.21 -8.15 12.35
C ALA A 73 6.39 -9.35 11.83
N GLN A 74 6.74 -9.94 10.69
CA GLN A 74 5.96 -11.04 10.10
C GLN A 74 6.05 -12.37 10.87
N THR A 75 7.14 -12.61 11.61
CA THR A 75 7.38 -13.90 12.28
C THR A 75 6.57 -14.08 13.57
N THR A 76 6.14 -13.00 14.21
CA THR A 76 5.47 -13.02 15.53
C THR A 76 4.04 -12.48 15.52
N SER A 77 3.62 -11.83 14.43
CA SER A 77 2.31 -11.18 14.36
C SER A 77 1.17 -12.14 14.00
N THR A 78 0.01 -11.96 14.63
CA THR A 78 -1.22 -12.65 14.21
C THR A 78 -1.76 -12.05 12.91
N VAL A 79 -2.65 -12.78 12.22
CA VAL A 79 -3.32 -12.25 11.02
C VAL A 79 -4.00 -10.92 11.30
N GLU A 80 -4.68 -10.79 12.44
CA GLU A 80 -5.40 -9.57 12.80
C GLU A 80 -4.46 -8.37 12.99
N GLN A 81 -3.30 -8.57 13.64
CA GLN A 81 -2.28 -7.55 13.80
C GLN A 81 -1.72 -7.09 12.45
N ARG A 82 -1.46 -8.03 11.52
CA ARG A 82 -0.98 -7.69 10.18
C ARG A 82 -2.01 -6.90 9.36
N VAL A 83 -3.29 -7.27 9.47
CA VAL A 83 -4.38 -6.53 8.81
C VAL A 83 -4.52 -5.13 9.42
N ALA A 84 -4.49 -5.01 10.75
CA ALA A 84 -4.53 -3.73 11.45
C ALA A 84 -3.36 -2.82 11.04
N ALA A 85 -2.14 -3.36 10.95
CA ALA A 85 -0.95 -2.63 10.53
C ALA A 85 -1.04 -2.16 9.07
N ALA A 86 -1.59 -2.99 8.19
CA ALA A 86 -1.84 -2.60 6.80
C ALA A 86 -2.86 -1.45 6.72
N LEU A 87 -3.95 -1.51 7.49
CA LEU A 87 -4.97 -0.45 7.54
C LEU A 87 -4.39 0.85 8.10
N GLN A 88 -3.63 0.79 9.21
CA GLN A 88 -2.96 1.96 9.78
C GLN A 88 -1.97 2.59 8.79
N HIS A 89 -1.22 1.77 8.04
CA HIS A 89 -0.30 2.26 7.02
C HIS A 89 -1.01 2.95 5.85
N LEU A 90 -2.14 2.39 5.39
CA LEU A 90 -2.94 2.98 4.33
C LEU A 90 -3.60 4.28 4.81
N ASP A 91 -4.11 4.31 6.03
CA ASP A 91 -4.74 5.48 6.64
C ASP A 91 -3.81 6.68 6.66
N ALA A 92 -2.57 6.48 7.10
CA ALA A 92 -1.56 7.53 7.14
C ALA A 92 -1.24 8.14 5.76
N LYS A 93 -1.55 7.43 4.66
CA LYS A 93 -1.25 7.86 3.29
C LYS A 93 -2.45 8.35 2.52
N LEU A 94 -3.61 7.71 2.73
CA LEU A 94 -4.80 7.85 1.89
C LEU A 94 -6.05 8.23 2.70
N GLY A 95 -5.94 8.22 4.03
CA GLY A 95 -7.04 8.51 4.94
C GLY A 95 -7.51 9.95 4.81
N GLN A 96 -8.83 10.13 4.80
CA GLN A 96 -9.50 11.43 4.81
C GLN A 96 -10.23 11.58 6.14
N ILE A 97 -9.69 12.44 7.02
CA ILE A 97 -10.30 12.75 8.31
C ILE A 97 -11.65 13.43 8.08
N ARG A 98 -12.70 12.88 8.69
CA ARG A 98 -14.05 13.42 8.68
C ARG A 98 -14.33 14.26 9.90
N GLN A 99 -15.43 15.02 9.86
CA GLN A 99 -15.88 15.87 10.97
C GLN A 99 -16.21 15.09 12.25
N ASP A 100 -16.56 13.80 12.13
CA ASP A 100 -16.82 12.91 13.26
C ASP A 100 -15.55 12.32 13.88
N GLY A 101 -14.37 12.68 13.38
CA GLY A 101 -13.07 12.17 13.85
C GLY A 101 -12.70 10.81 13.28
N SER A 102 -13.54 10.18 12.45
CA SER A 102 -13.19 8.96 11.72
C SER A 102 -12.32 9.30 10.50
N SER A 103 -11.49 8.34 10.10
CA SER A 103 -10.73 8.47 8.85
C SER A 103 -11.27 7.53 7.78
N LEU A 104 -11.65 8.09 6.63
CA LEU A 104 -12.17 7.33 5.50
C LEU A 104 -11.05 6.90 4.56
N LEU A 105 -10.99 5.60 4.34
CA LEU A 105 -10.20 4.95 3.30
C LEU A 105 -11.12 4.51 2.16
N GLN A 106 -11.03 5.20 1.02
CA GLN A 106 -11.73 4.81 -0.22
C GLN A 106 -10.92 3.79 -1.02
N VAL A 107 -10.34 2.78 -0.34
CA VAL A 107 -9.49 1.79 -1.01
C VAL A 107 -10.31 0.53 -1.31
N ARG A 108 -10.34 0.13 -2.58
CA ARG A 108 -10.79 -1.21 -2.97
C ARG A 108 -9.69 -2.22 -2.61
N LEU A 109 -9.65 -2.70 -1.37
CA LEU A 109 -8.83 -3.88 -1.06
C LEU A 109 -9.43 -5.07 -1.80
N ARG A 110 -8.81 -5.45 -2.93
CA ARG A 110 -9.20 -6.66 -3.66
C ARG A 110 -8.67 -7.89 -2.92
N ARG A 111 -9.31 -9.01 -3.23
CA ARG A 111 -9.27 -10.26 -2.48
C ARG A 111 -7.85 -10.78 -2.22
N ASP A 112 -6.87 -10.44 -3.05
CA ASP A 112 -5.52 -11.03 -3.01
C ASP A 112 -4.47 -10.17 -2.27
N ASP A 113 -4.82 -8.97 -1.81
CA ASP A 113 -3.82 -7.95 -1.43
C ASP A 113 -3.61 -7.73 0.08
N VAL A 114 -4.35 -8.43 0.94
CA VAL A 114 -4.33 -8.11 2.37
C VAL A 114 -3.26 -8.91 3.12
N ALA A 115 -2.15 -8.23 3.42
CA ALA A 115 -1.23 -8.56 4.52
C ALA A 115 -0.60 -9.97 4.48
N GLY A 116 -0.42 -10.54 3.28
CA GLY A 116 0.20 -11.86 3.07
C GLY A 116 -0.59 -13.01 3.70
N THR A 117 -1.90 -12.86 3.87
CA THR A 117 -2.80 -13.92 4.38
C THR A 117 -3.85 -14.31 3.34
N THR A 118 -4.64 -15.35 3.62
CA THR A 118 -5.76 -15.70 2.75
C THR A 118 -6.89 -14.68 2.86
N VAL A 119 -7.62 -14.49 1.75
CA VAL A 119 -8.80 -13.61 1.65
C VAL A 119 -9.78 -13.83 2.80
N GLU A 120 -10.02 -15.10 3.11
CA GLU A 120 -10.94 -15.55 4.14
C GLU A 120 -10.48 -15.12 5.54
N SER A 121 -9.17 -15.22 5.81
CA SER A 121 -8.58 -14.85 7.09
C SER A 121 -8.52 -13.32 7.27
N ALA A 122 -8.21 -12.58 6.21
CA ALA A 122 -8.29 -11.12 6.21
C ALA A 122 -9.74 -10.63 6.43
N SER A 123 -10.70 -11.25 5.74
CA SER A 123 -12.14 -10.95 5.91
C SER A 123 -12.61 -11.20 7.34
N ARG A 124 -12.21 -12.32 7.95
CA ARG A 124 -12.49 -12.62 9.36
C ARG A 124 -11.91 -11.58 10.31
N ALA A 125 -10.65 -11.17 10.10
CA ALA A 125 -10.02 -10.13 10.91
C ALA A 125 -10.77 -8.79 10.78
N MET A 126 -11.11 -8.37 9.57
CA MET A 126 -11.91 -7.16 9.35
C MET A 126 -13.29 -7.24 9.98
N ALA A 127 -13.96 -8.40 9.90
CA ALA A 127 -15.27 -8.61 10.53
C ALA A 127 -15.18 -8.54 12.07
N ARG A 128 -14.10 -9.07 12.67
CA ARG A 128 -13.84 -8.97 14.11
C ARG A 128 -13.62 -7.52 14.55
N MET A 129 -12.76 -6.79 13.85
CA MET A 129 -12.50 -5.36 14.11
C MET A 129 -13.76 -4.50 13.92
N LYS A 130 -14.62 -4.85 12.96
CA LYS A 130 -15.92 -4.19 12.79
C LYS A 130 -16.85 -4.45 13.97
N LYS A 131 -16.92 -5.70 14.44
CA LYS A 131 -17.74 -6.08 15.60
C LYS A 131 -17.28 -5.39 16.89
N THR A 132 -15.98 -5.14 17.03
CA THR A 132 -15.41 -4.43 18.19
C THR A 132 -15.41 -2.91 18.04
N GLY A 133 -15.91 -2.36 16.93
CA GLY A 133 -16.02 -0.92 16.70
C GLY A 133 -14.68 -0.20 16.42
N VAL A 134 -13.64 -0.95 16.05
CA VAL A 134 -12.33 -0.39 15.67
C VAL A 134 -12.40 0.23 14.28
N ILE A 135 -13.15 -0.42 13.39
CA ILE A 135 -13.42 0.03 12.04
C ILE A 135 -14.92 -0.07 11.74
N ASP A 136 -15.38 0.68 10.74
CA ASP A 136 -16.57 0.34 9.98
C ASP A 136 -16.17 0.08 8.52
N SER A 137 -16.97 -0.68 7.81
CA SER A 137 -16.69 -1.02 6.41
C SER A 137 -17.96 -1.31 5.65
N GLY A 138 -17.94 -0.94 4.37
CA GLY A 138 -19.02 -1.22 3.43
C GLY A 138 -18.48 -1.70 2.10
N ARG A 139 -19.28 -1.52 1.05
CA ARG A 139 -18.81 -1.81 -0.31
C ARG A 139 -17.83 -0.73 -0.74
N GLU A 140 -16.57 -1.12 -0.92
CA GLU A 140 -15.49 -0.29 -1.51
C GLU A 140 -15.06 0.89 -0.63
N TRP A 141 -15.30 0.82 0.68
CA TRP A 141 -14.77 1.77 1.65
C TRP A 141 -14.57 1.14 3.02
N ILE A 142 -13.62 1.69 3.77
CA ILE A 142 -13.33 1.36 5.16
C ILE A 142 -13.21 2.68 5.91
N ALA A 143 -13.79 2.78 7.10
CA ALA A 143 -13.60 3.90 8.00
C ALA A 143 -12.91 3.42 9.28
N ILE A 144 -11.83 4.06 9.67
CA ILE A 144 -11.22 3.84 10.98
C ILE A 144 -11.98 4.70 11.97
N THR A 145 -12.71 4.05 12.87
CA THR A 145 -13.58 4.69 13.87
C THR A 145 -12.88 4.87 15.20
N ASN A 146 -11.85 4.06 15.49
CA ASN A 146 -11.04 4.18 16.70
C ASN A 146 -9.55 3.97 16.41
N HIS A 147 -8.82 5.07 16.21
CA HIS A 147 -7.38 5.05 15.92
C HIS A 147 -6.54 4.46 17.06
N GLN A 148 -6.94 4.68 18.32
CA GLN A 148 -6.21 4.14 19.47
C GLN A 148 -6.34 2.63 19.53
N ALA A 149 -7.56 2.09 19.43
CA ALA A 149 -7.77 0.65 19.44
C ALA A 149 -7.10 -0.04 18.23
N LEU A 150 -7.04 0.64 17.07
CA LEU A 150 -6.29 0.14 15.93
C LEU A 150 -4.78 0.08 16.23
N ALA A 151 -4.23 1.11 16.90
CA ALA A 151 -2.82 1.13 17.30
C ALA A 151 -2.50 0.05 18.35
N ASP A 152 -3.40 -0.18 19.31
CA ASP A 152 -3.26 -1.24 20.33
C ASP A 152 -3.23 -2.62 19.66
N LEU A 153 -4.12 -2.87 18.68
CA LEU A 153 -4.08 -4.09 17.87
C LEU A 153 -2.75 -4.24 17.12
N VAL A 154 -2.19 -3.17 16.55
CA VAL A 154 -0.88 -3.22 15.88
C VAL A 154 0.25 -3.58 16.87
N ALA A 155 0.20 -3.03 18.09
CA ALA A 155 1.16 -3.32 19.14
C ALA A 155 0.96 -4.70 19.80
N GLY A 156 -0.23 -5.30 19.64
CA GLY A 156 -0.59 -6.58 20.24
C GLY A 156 -1.02 -6.51 21.70
N LEU A 157 -1.64 -5.40 22.08
CA LEU A 157 -2.15 -5.11 23.43
C LEU A 157 -3.64 -5.44 23.56
#